data_AF-A0A1F9EYJ9-F1
#
_entry.id   AF-A0A1F9EYJ9-F1
#
_cell.length_a   1.000
_cell.length_b   1.000
_cell.length_c   1.000
_cell.angle_alpha   90.00
_cell.angle_beta   90.00
_cell.angle_gamma   90.00
#
_symmetry.space_group_name_H-M   'P 1'
#
loop_
_entity.id
_entity.type
_entity.pdbx_description
1 polymer ?
#
loop_
_entity_poly.entity_id
_entity_poly.type
_entity_poly.pdbx_seq_one_letter_code
_entity_poly.pdbx_strand_id
1 'polypeptide(L)'
;MAVLAAADLRAIYALLDQGQTVDAAGGAVDCGSRCDKFCCRPANTTKYLLPGERQFLEAATRARGDAPFAFRDLYFFESLDEPAERACACEPLRELRPFNCRVFPYSPALEGHRVVGVKKSRLKYLAPCWIEEPAPRWRAGAVEAWQRVLDDVDSRLLFCRLGALWEWHQASERGEQVGHALTAVAGIDAADVEDCWARVARFFSRTD
;
A
#
# COMPACT_ATOMS: atom_id res chain seq x y z
N MET A 1 17.48 7.03 12.28
CA MET A 1 16.01 7.16 12.20
C MET A 1 15.44 5.77 12.00
N ALA A 2 14.33 5.45 12.65
CA ALA A 2 13.87 4.07 12.78
C ALA A 2 12.95 3.72 11.61
N VAL A 3 13.48 2.95 10.67
CA VAL A 3 12.70 2.19 9.69
C VAL A 3 11.88 1.14 10.43
N LEU A 4 10.65 0.84 9.98
CA LEU A 4 9.84 -0.26 10.53
C LEU A 4 10.68 -1.54 10.67
N ALA A 5 10.86 -2.00 11.90
CA ALA A 5 11.65 -3.20 12.14
C ALA A 5 10.85 -4.45 11.73
N ALA A 6 11.54 -5.57 11.55
CA ALA A 6 10.89 -6.84 11.26
C ALA A 6 9.85 -7.26 12.30
N ALA A 7 10.00 -6.84 13.56
CA ALA A 7 9.01 -7.07 14.61
C ALA A 7 7.73 -6.24 14.40
N ASP A 8 7.88 -4.98 13.98
CA ASP A 8 6.75 -4.09 13.70
C ASP A 8 5.95 -4.59 12.50
N LEU A 9 6.65 -4.97 11.42
CA LEU A 9 6.02 -5.56 10.23
C LEU A 9 5.29 -6.86 10.55
N ARG A 10 5.86 -7.73 11.39
CA ARG A 10 5.15 -8.94 11.88
C ARG A 10 3.87 -8.58 12.63
N ALA A 11 3.91 -7.59 13.52
CA ALA A 11 2.74 -7.15 14.26
C ALA A 11 1.67 -6.57 13.33
N ILE A 12 2.07 -5.72 12.38
CA ILE A 12 1.19 -5.15 11.35
C ILE A 12 0.55 -6.27 10.52
N TYR A 13 1.32 -7.25 10.06
CA TYR A 13 0.80 -8.35 9.24
C TYR A 13 -0.16 -9.23 10.03
N ALA A 14 0.17 -9.51 11.30
CA ALA A 14 -0.69 -10.27 12.19
C ALA A 14 -2.05 -9.60 12.42
N LEU A 15 -2.13 -8.26 12.41
CA LEU A 15 -3.40 -7.51 12.46
C LEU A 15 -4.22 -7.71 11.18
N LEU A 16 -3.55 -7.72 10.02
CA LEU A 16 -4.18 -7.83 8.70
C LEU A 16 -4.57 -9.28 8.33
N ASP A 17 -4.05 -10.26 9.05
CA ASP A 17 -4.45 -11.67 8.92
C ASP A 17 -5.66 -12.02 9.82
N GLN A 18 -6.19 -11.06 10.59
CA GLN A 18 -7.34 -11.27 11.46
C GLN A 18 -8.67 -11.26 10.70
N GLY A 19 -9.01 -12.43 10.16
CA GLY A 19 -10.29 -12.66 9.52
C GLY A 19 -10.15 -12.78 8.01
N GLN A 20 -11.01 -13.62 7.44
CA GLN A 20 -11.09 -13.77 6.00
C GLN A 20 -11.95 -12.64 5.44
N THR A 21 -11.53 -12.07 4.32
CA THR A 21 -12.46 -11.26 3.53
C THR A 21 -13.63 -12.17 3.15
N VAL A 22 -14.83 -11.77 3.53
CA VAL A 22 -16.04 -12.50 3.19
C VAL A 22 -16.76 -11.80 2.05
N ASP A 23 -17.46 -12.56 1.22
CA ASP A 23 -18.34 -11.96 0.23
C ASP A 23 -19.70 -11.55 0.80
N ALA A 24 -20.55 -10.99 -0.06
CA ALA A 24 -21.92 -10.62 0.31
C ALA A 24 -22.76 -11.81 0.81
N ALA A 25 -22.35 -13.05 0.49
CA ALA A 25 -22.98 -14.27 0.96
C ALA A 25 -22.32 -14.84 2.23
N GLY A 26 -21.33 -14.14 2.81
CA GLY A 26 -20.61 -14.56 4.01
C GLY A 26 -19.57 -15.66 3.81
N GLY A 27 -19.32 -16.07 2.56
CA GLY A 27 -18.29 -17.06 2.23
C GLY A 27 -16.91 -16.43 2.30
N ALA A 28 -15.91 -17.15 2.81
CA ALA A 28 -14.53 -16.72 2.74
C ALA A 28 -14.06 -16.66 1.29
N VAL A 29 -13.50 -15.53 0.87
CA VAL A 29 -13.06 -15.36 -0.51
C VAL A 29 -11.69 -14.71 -0.59
N ASP A 30 -10.87 -15.32 -1.44
CA ASP A 30 -9.67 -14.70 -1.95
C ASP A 30 -10.02 -13.60 -2.97
N CYS A 31 -9.71 -12.35 -2.63
CA CYS A 31 -9.87 -11.21 -3.52
C CYS A 31 -9.23 -11.47 -4.90
N GLY A 32 -8.05 -12.10 -4.95
CA GLY A 32 -7.32 -12.40 -6.18
C GLY A 32 -8.00 -13.44 -7.07
N SER A 33 -8.61 -14.48 -6.49
CA SER A 33 -9.33 -15.50 -7.29
C SER A 33 -10.56 -14.92 -7.97
N ARG A 34 -11.29 -14.03 -7.31
CA ARG A 34 -12.54 -13.47 -7.87
C ARG A 34 -12.32 -12.27 -8.79
N CYS A 35 -11.29 -11.46 -8.59
CA CYS A 35 -10.98 -10.36 -9.51
C CYS A 35 -10.02 -10.77 -10.64
N ASP A 36 -9.77 -12.07 -10.82
CA ASP A 36 -8.76 -12.60 -11.75
C ASP A 36 -7.41 -11.85 -11.63
N LYS A 37 -7.00 -11.67 -10.36
CA LYS A 37 -5.75 -11.03 -9.94
C LYS A 37 -5.53 -9.68 -10.62
N PHE A 38 -6.59 -8.89 -10.79
CA PHE A 38 -6.53 -7.63 -11.54
C PHE A 38 -5.44 -6.66 -11.03
N CYS A 39 -5.24 -6.58 -9.71
CA CYS A 39 -4.20 -5.79 -9.06
C CYS A 39 -2.76 -6.34 -9.24
N CYS A 40 -2.62 -7.48 -9.91
CA CYS A 40 -1.35 -8.11 -10.23
C CYS A 40 -1.09 -8.22 -11.74
N ARG A 41 -1.84 -7.48 -12.56
CA ARG A 41 -1.60 -7.43 -14.00
C ARG A 41 -0.58 -6.32 -14.29
N PRO A 42 0.36 -6.52 -15.23
CA PRO A 42 1.52 -5.62 -15.45
C PRO A 42 1.19 -4.15 -15.74
N ALA A 43 -0.03 -3.85 -16.19
CA ALA A 43 -0.47 -2.50 -16.54
C ALA A 43 -1.24 -1.78 -15.42
N ASN A 44 -1.57 -2.46 -14.32
CA ASN A 44 -2.68 -2.03 -13.48
C ASN A 44 -2.30 -1.34 -12.18
N THR A 45 -1.18 -1.69 -11.52
CA THR A 45 -0.76 -1.02 -10.26
C THR A 45 0.69 -1.30 -9.91
N THR A 46 1.46 -0.24 -9.63
CA THR A 46 2.77 -0.38 -8.98
C THR A 46 2.59 -0.78 -7.51
N LYS A 47 3.18 -1.91 -7.12
CA LYS A 47 3.11 -2.41 -5.75
C LYS A 47 4.24 -1.84 -4.91
N TYR A 48 4.08 -0.63 -4.38
CA TYR A 48 5.06 -0.05 -3.46
C TYR A 48 5.24 -0.90 -2.20
N LEU A 49 6.43 -0.88 -1.63
CA LEU A 49 6.77 -1.48 -0.36
C LEU A 49 6.89 -0.41 0.72
N LEU A 50 6.52 -0.75 1.96
CA LEU A 50 6.86 0.09 3.11
C LEU A 50 8.38 0.09 3.35
N PRO A 51 8.94 1.15 3.95
CA PRO A 51 10.34 1.13 4.40
C PRO A 51 10.60 -0.08 5.31
N GLY A 52 11.66 -0.85 5.02
CA GLY A 52 12.01 -2.07 5.77
C GLY A 52 11.30 -3.35 5.31
N GLU A 53 10.25 -3.23 4.49
CA GLU A 53 9.43 -4.36 4.09
C GLU A 53 10.15 -5.30 3.12
N ARG A 54 11.00 -4.77 2.24
CA ARG A 54 11.85 -5.59 1.37
C ARG A 54 12.72 -6.56 2.18
N GLN A 55 13.46 -6.04 3.16
CA GLN A 55 14.39 -6.83 3.97
C GLN A 55 13.62 -7.90 4.77
N PHE A 56 12.44 -7.53 5.26
CA PHE A 56 11.54 -8.46 5.93
C PHE A 56 11.10 -9.60 5.01
N LEU A 57 10.67 -9.28 3.79
CA LEU A 57 10.22 -10.27 2.80
C LEU A 57 11.38 -11.15 2.33
N GLU A 58 12.54 -10.60 2.00
CA GLU A 58 13.75 -11.35 1.62
C GLU A 58 14.15 -12.37 2.70
N ALA A 59 14.14 -11.96 3.97
CA ALA A 59 14.46 -12.83 5.09
C ALA A 59 13.42 -13.95 5.25
N ALA A 60 12.12 -13.62 5.11
CA ALA A 60 11.04 -14.59 5.23
C ALA A 60 11.06 -15.63 4.10
N THR A 61 11.31 -15.20 2.85
CA THR A 61 11.43 -16.09 1.69
C THR A 61 12.65 -17.00 1.83
N ARG A 62 13.80 -16.47 2.26
CA ARG A 62 15.01 -17.27 2.51
C ARG A 62 14.81 -18.33 3.58
N ALA A 63 14.14 -18.00 4.68
CA ALA A 63 13.88 -18.93 5.78
C ALA A 63 13.07 -20.17 5.35
N ARG A 64 12.35 -20.08 4.24
CA ARG A 64 11.50 -21.15 3.70
C ARG A 64 12.17 -21.95 2.60
N GLY A 65 13.33 -21.51 2.11
CA GLY A 65 14.00 -22.11 0.95
C GLY A 65 13.31 -21.78 -0.39
N ASP A 66 12.44 -20.77 -0.41
CA ASP A 66 11.73 -20.34 -1.61
C ASP A 66 12.59 -19.38 -2.46
N ALA A 67 12.27 -19.24 -3.75
CA ALA A 67 12.95 -18.27 -4.61
C ALA A 67 12.60 -16.83 -4.17
N PRO A 68 13.59 -15.91 -4.10
CA PRO A 68 13.36 -14.54 -3.66
C PRO A 68 12.38 -13.82 -4.60
N PHE A 69 11.59 -12.90 -4.02
CA PHE A 69 10.87 -11.93 -4.84
C PHE A 69 11.86 -11.11 -5.66
N ALA A 70 11.46 -10.73 -6.87
CA ALA A 70 12.15 -9.70 -7.61
C ALA A 70 11.68 -8.34 -7.09
N PHE A 71 12.63 -7.42 -6.90
CA PHE A 71 12.37 -6.07 -6.37
C PHE A 71 12.87 -5.04 -7.36
N ARG A 72 12.19 -3.90 -7.43
CA ARG A 72 12.57 -2.76 -8.26
C ARG A 72 12.68 -1.50 -7.40
N ASP A 73 13.77 -0.79 -7.57
CA ASP A 73 13.94 0.56 -7.03
C ASP A 73 13.43 1.57 -8.07
N LEU A 74 12.45 2.38 -7.68
CA LEU A 74 11.84 3.42 -8.53
C LEU A 74 12.25 4.82 -8.07
N TYR A 75 13.45 4.95 -7.49
CA TYR A 75 14.07 6.16 -6.92
C TYR A 75 13.37 6.73 -5.69
N PHE A 76 12.03 6.77 -5.67
CA PHE A 76 11.25 7.35 -4.57
C PHE A 76 10.66 6.30 -3.62
N PHE A 77 10.56 5.06 -4.09
CA PHE A 77 10.05 3.92 -3.34
C PHE A 77 10.50 2.61 -3.99
N GLU A 78 10.51 1.54 -3.21
CA GLU A 78 10.74 0.19 -3.70
C GLU A 78 9.42 -0.46 -4.09
N SER A 79 9.42 -1.35 -5.06
CA SER A 79 8.26 -2.16 -5.44
C SER A 79 8.61 -3.62 -5.65
N LEU A 80 7.60 -4.49 -5.59
CA LEU A 80 7.74 -5.86 -6.13
C LEU A 80 7.78 -5.79 -7.67
N ASP A 81 8.77 -6.45 -8.25
CA ASP A 81 8.85 -6.69 -9.69
C ASP A 81 8.00 -7.91 -10.05
N GLU A 82 7.18 -7.80 -11.10
CA GLU A 82 6.29 -8.88 -11.52
C GLU A 82 7.00 -9.75 -12.55
N PRO A 83 7.04 -11.09 -12.37
CA PRO A 83 7.46 -11.97 -13.46
C PRO A 83 6.55 -11.75 -14.67
N ALA A 84 7.12 -11.75 -15.88
CA ALA A 84 6.46 -11.38 -17.13
C ALA A 84 5.18 -12.16 -17.48
N GLU A 85 4.85 -13.22 -16.74
CA GLU A 85 3.82 -14.22 -17.09
C GLU A 85 2.56 -14.14 -16.21
N ARG A 86 1.87 -12.99 -16.12
CA ARG A 86 0.49 -12.83 -15.55
C ARG A 86 0.21 -13.41 -14.15
N ALA A 87 1.18 -14.02 -13.48
CA ALA A 87 1.07 -14.57 -12.15
C ALA A 87 1.29 -13.44 -11.15
N CYS A 88 0.49 -13.41 -10.11
CA CYS A 88 0.73 -12.39 -9.10
C CYS A 88 2.10 -12.64 -8.47
N ALA A 89 2.95 -11.61 -8.33
CA ALA A 89 4.27 -11.76 -7.73
C ALA A 89 4.23 -12.47 -6.36
N CYS A 90 3.13 -12.32 -5.61
CA CYS A 90 2.91 -12.96 -4.32
C CYS A 90 2.09 -14.25 -4.37
N GLU A 91 1.68 -14.75 -5.54
CA GLU A 91 0.91 -15.98 -5.66
C GLU A 91 1.66 -17.21 -5.12
N PRO A 92 2.96 -17.41 -5.42
CA PRO A 92 3.72 -18.52 -4.85
C PRO A 92 3.92 -18.42 -3.33
N LEU A 93 3.84 -17.19 -2.79
CA LEU A 93 4.19 -16.85 -1.40
C LEU A 93 3.11 -15.94 -0.79
N ARG A 94 1.88 -16.45 -0.78
CA ARG A 94 0.67 -15.67 -0.50
C ARG A 94 0.63 -15.06 0.90
N GLU A 95 1.15 -15.80 1.86
CA GLU A 95 1.38 -15.39 3.25
C GLU A 95 2.52 -14.38 3.41
N LEU A 96 3.31 -14.15 2.35
CA LEU A 96 4.33 -13.09 2.29
C LEU A 96 3.87 -11.93 1.41
N ARG A 97 2.57 -11.72 1.26
CA ARG A 97 2.04 -10.52 0.61
C ARG A 97 2.54 -9.25 1.32
N PRO A 98 2.98 -8.24 0.57
CA PRO A 98 3.32 -6.94 1.13
C PRO A 98 2.08 -6.25 1.71
N PHE A 99 2.31 -5.26 2.57
CA PHE A 99 1.29 -4.47 3.24
C PHE A 99 0.24 -3.93 2.28
N ASN A 100 0.66 -3.29 1.19
CA ASN A 100 -0.25 -2.70 0.20
C ASN A 100 -1.18 -3.75 -0.44
N CYS A 101 -0.70 -4.98 -0.68
CA CYS A 101 -1.51 -6.09 -1.17
C CYS A 101 -2.46 -6.64 -0.10
N ARG A 102 -2.13 -6.51 1.18
CA ARG A 102 -2.97 -6.95 2.30
C ARG A 102 -4.11 -5.99 2.57
N VAL A 103 -3.87 -4.68 2.48
CA VAL A 103 -4.88 -3.64 2.76
C VAL A 103 -5.77 -3.32 1.56
N PHE A 104 -5.34 -3.67 0.34
CA PHE A 104 -6.13 -3.50 -0.89
C PHE A 104 -7.54 -4.12 -0.79
N PRO A 105 -8.60 -3.45 -1.30
CA PRO A 105 -8.63 -2.15 -2.01
C PRO A 105 -8.80 -0.93 -1.08
N TYR A 106 -8.55 -1.09 0.22
CA TYR A 106 -8.90 -0.11 1.24
C TYR A 106 -7.73 0.81 1.60
N SER A 107 -8.03 2.10 1.67
CA SER A 107 -7.17 3.17 2.17
C SER A 107 -7.63 3.60 3.57
N PRO A 108 -6.78 4.27 4.37
CA PRO A 108 -7.21 4.78 5.67
C PRO A 108 -8.17 5.97 5.51
N ALA A 109 -9.13 6.07 6.42
CA ALA A 109 -9.91 7.28 6.66
C ALA A 109 -9.27 8.04 7.84
N LEU A 110 -8.94 9.32 7.64
CA LEU A 110 -8.14 10.10 8.58
C LEU A 110 -8.95 11.24 9.20
N GLU A 111 -8.75 11.47 10.49
CA GLU A 111 -9.16 12.66 11.25
C GLU A 111 -7.93 13.22 11.97
N GLY A 112 -7.34 14.28 11.41
CA GLY A 112 -6.03 14.75 11.86
C GLY A 112 -4.96 13.68 11.67
N HIS A 113 -4.27 13.31 12.75
CA HIS A 113 -3.20 12.28 12.74
C HIS A 113 -3.72 10.88 13.10
N ARG A 114 -5.05 10.72 13.19
CA ARG A 114 -5.69 9.48 13.61
C ARG A 114 -6.37 8.77 12.45
N VAL A 115 -6.18 7.47 12.37
CA VAL A 115 -6.97 6.57 11.52
C VAL A 115 -8.26 6.24 12.24
N VAL A 116 -9.38 6.66 11.69
CA VAL A 116 -10.73 6.45 12.26
C VAL A 116 -11.52 5.35 11.54
N GLY A 117 -11.01 4.89 10.40
CA GLY A 117 -11.64 3.87 9.60
C GLY A 117 -10.79 3.49 8.40
N VAL A 118 -11.39 2.67 7.54
CA VAL A 118 -10.87 2.37 6.22
C VAL A 118 -11.98 2.64 5.21
N LYS A 119 -11.60 3.00 3.99
CA LYS A 119 -12.50 3.33 2.89
C LYS A 119 -12.00 2.68 1.61
N LYS A 120 -12.92 2.16 0.80
CA LYS A 120 -12.59 1.56 -0.49
C LYS A 120 -12.26 2.67 -1.47
N SER A 121 -11.10 2.56 -2.13
CA SER A 121 -10.72 3.54 -3.14
C SER A 121 -11.64 3.44 -4.37
N ARG A 122 -12.07 4.59 -4.91
CA ARG A 122 -13.01 4.68 -6.05
C ARG A 122 -12.31 4.80 -7.40
N LEU A 123 -10.99 4.60 -7.44
CA LEU A 123 -10.24 4.68 -8.67
C LEU A 123 -10.78 3.66 -9.69
N LYS A 124 -10.96 4.08 -10.96
CA LYS A 124 -11.61 3.28 -12.00
C LYS A 124 -10.96 1.91 -12.22
N TYR A 125 -9.64 1.82 -12.06
CA TYR A 125 -8.92 0.54 -12.17
C TYR A 125 -9.24 -0.41 -11.00
N LEU A 126 -9.81 0.07 -9.90
CA LEU A 126 -10.28 -0.74 -8.78
C LEU A 126 -11.73 -1.21 -8.93
N ALA A 127 -12.44 -0.74 -9.95
CA ALA A 127 -13.82 -1.14 -10.24
C ALA A 127 -14.05 -2.67 -10.32
N PRO A 128 -13.08 -3.50 -10.78
CA PRO A 128 -13.23 -4.96 -10.73
C PRO A 128 -13.19 -5.57 -9.32
N CYS A 129 -12.83 -4.80 -8.28
CA CYS A 129 -12.86 -5.27 -6.91
C CYS A 129 -14.29 -5.26 -6.38
N TRP A 130 -14.86 -6.45 -6.23
CA TRP A 130 -16.25 -6.71 -5.83
C TRP A 130 -16.46 -6.69 -4.30
N ILE A 131 -15.39 -6.56 -3.51
CA ILE A 131 -15.50 -6.48 -2.04
C ILE A 131 -15.94 -5.07 -1.69
N GLU A 132 -17.19 -4.90 -1.25
CA GLU A 132 -17.69 -3.60 -0.83
C GLU A 132 -17.31 -3.31 0.62
N GLU A 133 -17.67 -4.21 1.54
CA GLU A 133 -17.42 -4.05 2.97
C GLU A 133 -16.45 -5.12 3.49
N PRO A 134 -15.40 -4.74 4.24
CA PRO A 134 -14.50 -5.71 4.83
C PRO A 134 -15.13 -6.40 6.05
N ALA A 135 -14.66 -7.60 6.38
CA ALA A 135 -15.06 -8.28 7.60
C ALA A 135 -14.74 -7.42 8.85
N PRO A 136 -15.63 -7.37 9.88
CA PRO A 136 -15.44 -6.45 11.02
C PRO A 136 -14.11 -6.60 11.76
N ARG A 137 -13.63 -7.84 11.94
CA ARG A 137 -12.33 -8.10 12.59
C ARG A 137 -11.17 -7.60 11.75
N TRP A 138 -11.19 -7.88 10.44
CA TRP A 138 -10.18 -7.39 9.52
C TRP A 138 -10.19 -5.86 9.48
N ARG A 139 -11.37 -5.24 9.48
CA ARG A 139 -11.52 -3.78 9.50
C ARG A 139 -10.85 -3.16 10.72
N ALA A 140 -11.07 -3.71 11.91
CA ALA A 140 -10.43 -3.23 13.14
C ALA A 140 -8.91 -3.39 13.08
N GLY A 141 -8.42 -4.55 12.63
CA GLY A 141 -6.99 -4.80 12.42
C GLY A 141 -6.38 -3.86 11.39
N ALA A 142 -7.08 -3.56 10.30
CA ALA A 142 -6.62 -2.64 9.26
C ALA A 142 -6.53 -1.20 9.75
N VAL A 143 -7.47 -0.73 10.58
CA VAL A 143 -7.38 0.60 11.21
C VAL A 143 -6.13 0.71 12.08
N GLU A 144 -5.87 -0.29 12.92
CA GLU A 144 -4.69 -0.30 13.79
C GLU A 144 -3.39 -0.43 12.99
N ALA A 145 -3.37 -1.30 11.97
CA ALA A 145 -2.23 -1.48 11.07
C ALA A 145 -1.88 -0.17 10.35
N TRP A 146 -2.88 0.52 9.80
CA TRP A 146 -2.69 1.83 9.18
C TRP A 146 -2.19 2.86 10.18
N GLN A 147 -2.71 2.89 11.42
CA GLN A 147 -2.22 3.82 12.43
C GLN A 147 -0.73 3.59 12.70
N ARG A 148 -0.30 2.34 12.91
CA ARG A 148 1.12 2.00 13.14
C ARG A 148 2.00 2.41 11.97
N VAL A 149 1.55 2.18 10.74
CA VAL A 149 2.27 2.59 9.52
C VAL A 149 2.35 4.11 9.43
N LEU A 150 1.29 4.85 9.76
CA LEU A 150 1.31 6.31 9.70
C LEU A 150 1.95 6.95 10.94
N ASP A 151 2.16 6.21 12.03
CA ASP A 151 2.95 6.68 13.18
C ASP A 151 4.46 6.59 12.90
N ASP A 152 4.86 5.72 11.96
CA ASP A 152 6.23 5.62 11.45
C ASP A 152 6.57 6.78 10.51
N VAL A 153 7.69 7.46 10.78
CA VAL A 153 8.09 8.68 10.04
C VAL A 153 8.48 8.36 8.60
N ASP A 154 9.20 7.28 8.37
CA ASP A 154 9.69 6.93 7.04
C ASP A 154 8.53 6.49 6.14
N SER A 155 7.58 5.75 6.70
CA SER A 155 6.33 5.38 6.04
C SER A 155 5.47 6.60 5.72
N ARG A 156 5.34 7.59 6.63
CA ARG A 156 4.67 8.86 6.30
C ARG A 156 5.35 9.57 5.13
N LEU A 157 6.68 9.68 5.16
CA LEU A 157 7.45 10.31 4.08
C LEU A 157 7.23 9.59 2.74
N LEU A 158 7.18 8.25 2.73
CA LEU A 158 6.77 7.47 1.56
C LEU A 158 5.42 7.94 1.01
N PHE A 159 4.38 8.04 1.85
CA PHE A 159 3.06 8.50 1.40
C PHE A 159 3.04 9.96 0.95
N CYS A 160 3.86 10.83 1.53
CA CYS A 160 4.07 12.19 1.00
C CYS A 160 4.66 12.17 -0.40
N ARG A 161 5.69 11.34 -0.63
CA ARG A 161 6.33 11.19 -1.95
C ARG A 161 5.32 10.64 -2.97
N LEU A 162 4.58 9.60 -2.61
CA LEU A 162 3.52 9.04 -3.46
C LEU A 162 2.43 10.10 -3.77
N GLY A 163 2.06 10.92 -2.80
CA GLY A 163 1.12 12.03 -2.99
C GLY A 163 1.62 13.08 -4.00
N ALA A 164 2.88 13.49 -3.89
CA ALA A 164 3.49 14.44 -4.81
C ALA A 164 3.66 13.85 -6.22
N LEU A 165 4.02 12.57 -6.34
CA LEU A 165 4.08 11.86 -7.62
C LEU A 165 2.71 11.72 -8.27
N TRP A 166 1.65 11.51 -7.47
CA TRP A 166 0.29 11.50 -7.97
C TRP A 166 -0.16 12.87 -8.48
N GLU A 167 0.15 13.95 -7.75
CA GLU A 167 -0.10 15.33 -8.21
C GLU A 167 0.62 15.62 -9.53
N TRP A 168 1.89 15.21 -9.62
CA TRP A 168 2.69 15.31 -10.82
C TRP A 168 2.04 14.60 -12.01
N HIS A 169 1.65 13.33 -11.83
CA HIS A 169 0.98 12.54 -12.86
C HIS A 169 -0.31 13.23 -13.33
N GLN A 170 -1.17 13.66 -12.40
CA GLN A 170 -2.43 14.33 -12.71
C GLN A 170 -2.23 15.67 -13.44
N ALA A 171 -1.24 16.47 -13.03
CA ALA A 171 -0.88 17.71 -13.74
C ALA A 171 -0.37 17.42 -15.16
N SER A 172 0.42 16.36 -15.32
CA SER A 172 0.94 15.94 -16.63
C SER A 172 -0.19 15.51 -17.56
N GLU A 173 -1.17 14.75 -17.06
CA GLU A 173 -2.37 14.37 -17.83
C GLU A 173 -3.20 15.58 -18.29
N ARG A 174 -3.16 16.69 -17.55
CA ARG A 174 -3.81 17.96 -17.91
C ARG A 174 -2.94 18.86 -18.79
N GLY A 175 -1.70 18.48 -19.10
CA GLY A 175 -0.76 19.30 -19.88
C GLY A 175 -0.22 20.53 -19.13
N GLU A 176 -0.25 20.53 -17.80
CA GLU A 176 0.25 21.63 -16.97
C GLU A 176 1.78 21.59 -16.82
N GLN A 177 2.41 22.73 -16.51
CA GLN A 177 3.82 22.75 -16.15
C GLN A 177 4.05 22.07 -14.78
N VAL A 178 4.92 21.08 -14.79
CA VAL A 178 5.12 20.13 -13.68
C VAL A 178 6.24 20.49 -12.71
N GLY A 179 6.97 21.59 -12.93
CA GLY A 179 8.15 21.95 -12.13
C GLY A 179 7.87 22.03 -10.63
N HIS A 180 6.67 22.47 -10.24
CA HIS A 180 6.26 22.58 -8.84
C HIS A 180 6.19 21.21 -8.12
N ALA A 181 5.84 20.13 -8.82
CA ALA A 181 5.72 18.81 -8.20
C ALA A 181 7.09 18.16 -7.97
N LEU A 182 8.06 18.38 -8.86
CA LEU A 182 9.45 17.93 -8.63
C LEU A 182 10.11 18.69 -7.48
N THR A 183 9.88 20.01 -7.38
CA THR A 183 10.32 20.79 -6.22
C THR A 183 9.64 20.31 -4.94
N ALA A 184 8.35 19.96 -5.00
CA ALA A 184 7.65 19.38 -3.85
C ALA A 184 8.26 18.05 -3.43
N VAL A 185 8.60 17.15 -4.36
CA VAL A 185 9.25 15.87 -4.03
C VAL A 185 10.64 16.09 -3.43
N ALA A 186 11.47 16.96 -4.02
CA ALA A 186 12.80 17.28 -3.50
C ALA A 186 12.77 17.97 -2.13
N GLY A 187 11.68 18.70 -1.85
CA GLY A 187 11.47 19.38 -0.57
C GLY A 187 11.00 18.47 0.55
N ILE A 188 10.46 17.26 0.27
CA ILE A 188 9.93 16.35 1.30
C ILE A 188 11.02 15.90 2.26
N ASP A 189 12.23 15.65 1.76
CA ASP A 189 13.36 15.21 2.60
C ASP A 189 13.89 16.32 3.52
N ALA A 190 13.51 17.58 3.23
CA ALA A 190 13.87 18.77 4.01
C ALA A 190 12.68 19.39 4.76
N ALA A 191 11.46 18.88 4.56
CA ALA A 191 10.24 19.42 5.12
C ALA A 191 10.06 18.99 6.59
N ASP A 192 9.39 19.84 7.37
CA ASP A 192 8.94 19.48 8.71
C ASP A 192 7.96 18.30 8.64
N VAL A 193 8.10 17.36 9.57
CA VAL A 193 7.26 16.17 9.69
C VAL A 193 5.79 16.55 9.89
N GLU A 194 5.49 17.72 10.44
CA GLU A 194 4.13 18.24 10.56
C GLU A 194 3.47 18.60 9.21
N ASP A 195 4.22 19.12 8.22
CA ASP A 195 3.67 19.39 6.87
C ASP A 195 3.35 18.09 6.13
N CYS A 196 3.99 16.98 6.54
CA CYS A 196 3.76 15.66 5.94
C CYS A 196 2.34 15.16 6.17
N TRP A 197 1.75 15.37 7.35
CA TRP A 197 0.41 14.88 7.66
C TRP A 197 -0.68 15.48 6.77
N ALA A 198 -0.61 16.78 6.49
CA ALA A 198 -1.55 17.43 5.59
C ALA A 198 -1.47 16.85 4.16
N ARG A 199 -0.25 16.51 3.71
CA ARG A 199 -0.02 15.88 2.41
C ARG A 199 -0.51 14.44 2.36
N VAL A 200 -0.27 13.67 3.41
CA VAL A 200 -0.78 12.29 3.56
C VAL A 200 -2.31 12.29 3.55
N ALA A 201 -2.94 13.17 4.34
CA ALA A 201 -4.39 13.32 4.36
C ALA A 201 -4.95 13.65 2.97
N ARG A 202 -4.32 14.58 2.25
CA ARG A 202 -4.70 14.95 0.89
C ARG A 202 -4.52 13.83 -0.12
N PHE A 203 -3.44 13.04 0.00
CA PHE A 203 -3.23 11.87 -0.85
C PHE A 203 -4.39 10.88 -0.70
N PHE A 204 -4.73 10.51 0.55
CA PHE A 204 -5.80 9.57 0.81
C PHE A 204 -7.20 10.14 0.58
N SER A 205 -7.42 11.46 0.66
CA SER A 205 -8.73 12.05 0.33
C SER A 205 -9.03 12.06 -1.18
N ARG A 206 -8.01 11.95 -2.03
CA ARG A 206 -8.16 11.98 -3.50
C ARG A 206 -8.37 10.62 -4.13
N THR A 207 -8.22 9.55 -3.36
CA THR A 207 -8.54 8.18 -3.81
C THR A 207 -10.03 7.85 -3.64
N ASP A 208 -10.86 8.83 -3.25
CA ASP A 208 -12.31 8.72 -3.09
C ASP A 208 -13.10 9.05 -4.36
#